data_AF-A0A1Q7J665-F1
#
_entry.id   AF-A0A1Q7J665-F1
#
_cell.length_a   1.000
_cell.length_b   1.000
_cell.length_c   1.000
_cell.angle_alpha   90.00
_cell.angle_beta   90.00
_cell.angle_gamma   90.00
#
_symmetry.space_group_name_H-M   'P 1'
#
loop_
_entity.id
_entity.type
_entity.pdbx_description
1 polymer ?
#
loop_
_entity_poly.entity_id
_entity_poly.type
_entity_poly.pdbx_seq_one_letter_code
_entity_poly.pdbx_strand_id
1 'polypeptide(L)'
;MPPRCRFVAPTVAVAGLALLAAACSDTTGLPAAVIDNVVDTVSLFALFGTPISTPSAYDLSSRLGGVAANALVRTDQASAFDFAFNFDSLRRPVLLPPGAVGLGQSSGLQRASRPFDSITVAPTGGYAFDQPLVVDTGTVAVVRSRPTNCLFGVTVFLYAKLRVVAIDTTARRIDFRILVDQNCGYRGLAPGIPTQ
;
A
#
# COMPACT_ATOMS: atom_id res chain seq x y z
N MET A 1 74.77 -13.94 -39.88
CA MET A 1 74.24 -15.20 -39.34
C MET A 1 72.93 -14.91 -38.61
N PRO A 2 71.75 -15.34 -39.11
CA PRO A 2 70.55 -15.58 -38.28
C PRO A 2 70.72 -16.97 -37.59
N PRO A 3 69.77 -17.55 -36.80
CA PRO A 3 68.36 -17.21 -36.55
C PRO A 3 68.05 -17.20 -35.01
N ARG A 4 66.85 -17.11 -34.41
CA ARG A 4 65.58 -17.82 -34.63
C ARG A 4 64.44 -17.11 -33.89
N CYS A 5 63.33 -17.02 -34.60
CA CYS A 5 61.97 -16.78 -34.12
C CYS A 5 61.53 -17.87 -33.13
N ARG A 6 60.85 -17.50 -32.04
CA ARG A 6 59.93 -18.39 -31.32
C ARG A 6 58.68 -17.59 -30.94
N PHE A 7 57.60 -17.85 -31.68
CA PHE A 7 56.23 -17.54 -31.29
C PHE A 7 55.83 -18.45 -30.13
N VAL A 8 55.34 -17.86 -29.03
CA VAL A 8 54.50 -18.54 -28.06
C VAL A 8 53.39 -17.55 -27.67
N ALA A 9 52.21 -17.77 -28.23
CA ALA A 9 50.95 -17.43 -27.56
C ALA A 9 50.62 -18.61 -26.62
N PRO A 10 49.89 -18.47 -25.48
CA PRO A 10 48.50 -18.00 -25.55
C PRO A 10 47.95 -17.30 -24.27
N THR A 11 46.63 -17.09 -24.27
CA THR A 11 45.69 -16.99 -23.12
C THR A 11 45.51 -15.65 -22.37
N VAL A 12 44.54 -14.88 -22.88
CA VAL A 12 43.32 -14.34 -22.22
C VAL A 12 43.31 -14.26 -20.68
N ALA A 13 43.08 -13.06 -20.16
CA ALA A 13 42.29 -12.82 -18.95
C ALA A 13 41.60 -11.43 -19.03
N VAL A 14 40.40 -11.38 -19.61
CA VAL A 14 39.48 -10.25 -19.41
C VAL A 14 38.83 -10.46 -18.06
N ALA A 15 39.34 -9.78 -17.02
CA ALA A 15 38.70 -9.73 -15.72
C ALA A 15 37.48 -8.80 -15.80
N GLY A 16 36.31 -9.38 -16.12
CA GLY A 16 35.04 -8.71 -15.99
C GLY A 16 34.72 -8.50 -14.51
N LEU A 17 34.81 -7.26 -14.04
CA LEU A 17 34.32 -6.86 -12.73
C LEU A 17 32.79 -6.88 -12.78
N ALA A 18 32.19 -8.01 -12.43
CA ALA A 18 30.76 -8.10 -12.18
C ALA A 18 30.45 -7.29 -10.91
N LEU A 19 29.97 -6.07 -11.09
CA LEU A 19 29.30 -5.30 -10.05
C LEU A 19 28.08 -6.12 -9.59
N LEU A 20 28.24 -6.83 -8.48
CA LEU A 20 27.13 -7.35 -7.70
C LEU A 20 26.35 -6.13 -7.19
N ALA A 21 25.33 -5.73 -7.94
CA ALA A 21 24.27 -4.90 -7.42
C ALA A 21 23.61 -5.70 -6.30
N ALA A 22 24.09 -5.51 -5.07
CA ALA A 22 23.33 -5.84 -3.89
C ALA A 22 22.06 -4.98 -3.95
N ALA A 23 21.01 -5.51 -4.55
CA ALA A 23 19.68 -4.96 -4.40
C ALA A 23 19.40 -5.02 -2.90
N CYS A 24 19.46 -3.88 -2.22
CA CYS A 24 18.99 -3.73 -0.85
C CYS A 24 17.49 -4.08 -0.88
N SER A 25 17.14 -5.35 -0.66
CA SER A 25 15.77 -5.70 -0.31
C SER A 25 15.62 -5.38 1.17
N ASP A 26 14.70 -4.49 1.51
CA ASP A 26 14.34 -4.14 2.90
C ASP A 26 13.64 -5.32 3.62
N THR A 27 13.71 -6.54 3.07
CA THR A 27 12.98 -7.74 3.47
C THR A 27 13.79 -8.69 4.34
N THR A 28 15.05 -8.37 4.63
CA THR A 28 15.88 -9.17 5.56
C THR A 28 15.19 -9.31 6.91
N GLY A 29 14.84 -10.55 7.28
CA GLY A 29 14.16 -10.88 8.53
C GLY A 29 12.63 -10.99 8.42
N LEU A 30 12.03 -10.74 7.25
CA LEU A 30 10.61 -10.98 7.01
C LEU A 30 10.38 -12.44 6.58
N PRO A 31 9.22 -13.05 6.92
CA PRO A 31 8.80 -14.31 6.30
C PRO A 31 8.75 -14.19 4.77
N ALA A 32 8.88 -15.31 4.05
CA ALA A 32 8.71 -15.30 2.60
C ALA A 32 7.31 -14.80 2.23
N ALA A 33 7.24 -13.87 1.28
CA ALA A 33 5.96 -13.43 0.72
C ALA A 33 5.33 -14.57 -0.09
N VAL A 34 4.04 -14.82 0.15
CA VAL A 34 3.27 -15.90 -0.48
C VAL A 34 1.89 -15.46 -0.93
N ILE A 35 1.49 -14.22 -0.63
CA ILE A 35 0.20 -13.66 -1.00
C ILE A 35 0.41 -12.72 -2.18
N ASP A 36 -0.31 -12.95 -3.28
CA ASP A 36 -0.28 -12.06 -4.43
C ASP A 36 -0.94 -10.72 -4.12
N ASN A 37 -0.27 -9.65 -4.53
CA ASN A 37 -0.87 -8.34 -4.61
C ASN A 37 -1.79 -8.26 -5.82
N VAL A 38 -3.07 -8.00 -5.56
CA VAL A 38 -4.09 -7.87 -6.59
C VAL A 38 -4.76 -6.51 -6.47
N VAL A 39 -5.13 -5.91 -7.61
CA VAL A 39 -5.89 -4.67 -7.64
C VAL A 39 -7.38 -5.00 -7.60
N ASP A 40 -8.06 -4.54 -6.55
CA ASP A 40 -9.51 -4.63 -6.40
C ASP A 40 -10.18 -3.29 -6.61
N THR A 41 -11.49 -3.33 -6.83
CA THR A 41 -12.37 -2.15 -6.81
C THR A 41 -13.29 -2.21 -5.61
N VAL A 42 -13.39 -1.10 -4.89
CA VAL A 42 -14.08 -1.02 -3.60
C VAL A 42 -14.96 0.22 -3.55
N SER A 43 -16.09 0.11 -2.86
CA SER A 43 -16.99 1.22 -2.58
C SER A 43 -17.13 1.43 -1.06
N LEU A 44 -17.03 2.69 -0.61
CA LEU A 44 -17.36 3.09 0.75
C LEU A 44 -18.44 4.17 0.73
N PHE A 45 -19.26 4.19 1.77
CA PHE A 45 -20.27 5.20 2.00
C PHE A 45 -19.80 6.22 3.04
N ALA A 46 -20.30 7.44 2.98
CA ALA A 46 -19.89 8.48 3.92
C ALA A 46 -20.37 8.15 5.34
N LEU A 47 -19.52 8.34 6.36
CA LEU A 47 -19.87 8.15 7.77
C LEU A 47 -21.19 8.82 8.19
N PHE A 48 -21.48 10.00 7.63
CA PHE A 48 -22.72 10.72 7.90
C PHE A 48 -23.59 10.83 6.65
N GLY A 49 -24.90 10.80 6.85
CA GLY A 49 -25.89 11.02 5.80
C GLY A 49 -26.16 9.82 4.89
N THR A 50 -25.68 8.63 5.25
CA THR A 50 -26.03 7.35 4.63
C THR A 50 -26.60 6.39 5.69
N PRO A 51 -27.25 5.27 5.31
CA PRO A 51 -27.71 4.29 6.28
C PRO A 51 -26.55 3.75 7.12
N ILE A 52 -26.75 3.64 8.44
CA ILE A 52 -25.73 3.18 9.39
C ILE A 52 -25.18 1.78 9.08
N SER A 53 -25.97 0.96 8.36
CA SER A 53 -25.56 -0.38 7.93
C SER A 53 -24.62 -0.41 6.73
N THR A 54 -24.35 0.74 6.10
CA THR A 54 -23.43 0.82 4.96
C THR A 54 -21.97 0.84 5.43
N PRO A 55 -21.06 0.13 4.74
CA PRO A 55 -19.65 0.14 5.11
C PRO A 55 -19.06 1.52 4.82
N SER A 56 -18.53 2.15 5.88
CA SER A 56 -18.00 3.52 5.82
C SER A 56 -16.49 3.58 6.02
N ALA A 57 -15.88 2.46 6.38
CA ALA A 57 -14.45 2.35 6.61
C ALA A 57 -13.85 1.09 5.97
N TYR A 58 -12.52 1.09 5.88
CA TYR A 58 -11.75 0.01 5.28
C TYR A 58 -10.61 -0.39 6.21
N ASP A 59 -10.43 -1.70 6.37
CA ASP A 59 -9.39 -2.32 7.19
C ASP A 59 -8.46 -3.14 6.29
N LEU A 60 -7.19 -2.74 6.25
CA LEU A 60 -6.18 -3.44 5.46
C LEU A 60 -5.93 -4.84 6.03
N SER A 61 -6.16 -5.09 7.32
CA SER A 61 -5.76 -6.36 7.95
C SER A 61 -6.74 -7.52 7.76
N SER A 62 -7.98 -7.26 7.32
CA SER A 62 -9.06 -8.26 7.22
C SER A 62 -9.24 -8.85 5.82
N ARG A 63 -8.31 -8.61 4.89
CA ARG A 63 -8.34 -9.17 3.54
C ARG A 63 -7.89 -10.64 3.52
N LEU A 64 -8.76 -11.54 3.96
CA LEU A 64 -8.51 -12.98 3.91
C LEU A 64 -8.49 -13.46 2.44
N GLY A 65 -7.41 -14.13 2.02
CA GLY A 65 -7.33 -14.80 0.71
C GLY A 65 -7.46 -13.89 -0.51
N GLY A 66 -7.11 -12.60 -0.38
CA GLY A 66 -7.12 -11.66 -1.49
C GLY A 66 -8.50 -11.10 -1.86
N VAL A 67 -9.53 -11.25 -1.01
CA VAL A 67 -10.88 -10.72 -1.27
C VAL A 67 -11.13 -9.41 -0.51
N ALA A 68 -11.32 -8.27 -1.19
CA ALA A 68 -11.60 -6.98 -0.55
C ALA A 68 -12.91 -6.92 0.25
N ALA A 69 -13.90 -7.78 -0.01
CA ALA A 69 -15.20 -7.70 0.67
C ALA A 69 -15.08 -7.82 2.19
N ASN A 70 -14.10 -8.58 2.68
CA ASN A 70 -13.85 -8.77 4.11
C ASN A 70 -13.21 -7.55 4.79
N ALA A 71 -12.67 -6.61 4.00
CA ALA A 71 -12.03 -5.39 4.48
C ALA A 71 -13.02 -4.23 4.69
N LEU A 72 -14.29 -4.40 4.33
CA LEU A 72 -15.33 -3.39 4.48
C LEU A 72 -15.86 -3.34 5.92
N VAL A 73 -15.72 -2.18 6.55
CA VAL A 73 -16.07 -2.00 7.96
C VAL A 73 -17.32 -1.15 8.12
N ARG A 74 -18.28 -1.73 8.84
CA ARG A 74 -19.44 -1.05 9.42
C ARG A 74 -19.04 -0.39 10.73
N THR A 75 -18.96 0.93 10.74
CA THR A 75 -18.42 1.71 11.87
C THR A 75 -19.37 1.76 13.07
N ASP A 76 -20.60 1.30 12.93
CA ASP A 76 -21.53 1.07 14.04
C ASP A 76 -21.25 -0.22 14.81
N GLN A 77 -20.55 -1.17 14.18
CA GLN A 77 -20.23 -2.48 14.74
C GLN A 77 -18.77 -2.61 15.15
N ALA A 78 -17.87 -1.87 14.52
CA ALA A 78 -16.43 -1.95 14.79
C ALA A 78 -15.72 -0.61 14.61
N SER A 79 -14.70 -0.37 15.44
CA SER A 79 -13.80 0.79 15.37
C SER A 79 -12.40 0.44 14.85
N ALA A 80 -12.15 -0.85 14.56
CA ALA A 80 -10.89 -1.30 13.98
C ALA A 80 -10.93 -1.12 12.46
N PHE A 81 -10.36 -0.01 11.98
CA PHE A 81 -10.17 0.28 10.57
C PHE A 81 -8.94 1.17 10.36
N ASP A 82 -8.48 1.27 9.12
CA ASP A 82 -7.30 2.04 8.74
C ASP A 82 -7.63 3.38 8.11
N PHE A 83 -8.78 3.49 7.46
CA PHE A 83 -9.34 4.77 7.05
C PHE A 83 -10.86 4.67 6.86
N ALA A 84 -11.54 5.80 7.01
CA ALA A 84 -12.96 5.96 6.73
C ALA A 84 -13.19 6.95 5.58
N PHE A 85 -14.39 6.95 5.01
CA PHE A 85 -14.81 7.93 4.02
C PHE A 85 -15.89 8.84 4.60
N ASN A 86 -15.82 10.14 4.29
CA ASN A 86 -16.86 11.10 4.61
C ASN A 86 -16.75 12.35 3.73
N PHE A 87 -17.62 13.33 3.98
CA PHE A 87 -17.48 14.70 3.50
C PHE A 87 -17.11 15.63 4.67
N ASP A 88 -16.18 16.55 4.45
CA ASP A 88 -15.81 17.56 5.45
C ASP A 88 -16.89 18.66 5.60
N SER A 89 -16.64 19.63 6.48
CA SER A 89 -17.55 20.76 6.72
C SER A 89 -17.77 21.65 5.49
N LEU A 90 -16.84 21.62 4.52
CA LEU A 90 -16.95 22.30 3.23
C LEU A 90 -17.59 21.43 2.14
N ARG A 91 -18.13 20.26 2.53
CA ARG A 91 -18.70 19.24 1.64
C ARG A 91 -17.70 18.70 0.62
N ARG A 92 -16.41 18.69 0.93
CA ARG A 92 -15.39 18.03 0.11
C ARG A 92 -15.25 16.58 0.54
N PRO A 93 -15.11 15.63 -0.41
CA PRO A 93 -14.86 14.24 -0.07
C PRO A 93 -13.51 14.10 0.64
N VAL A 94 -13.46 13.32 1.72
CA VAL A 94 -12.26 13.08 2.52
C VAL A 94 -12.10 11.61 2.86
N LEU A 95 -10.86 11.14 2.83
CA LEU A 95 -10.44 9.94 3.53
C LEU A 95 -9.91 10.34 4.91
N LEU A 96 -10.33 9.60 5.93
CA LEU A 96 -10.07 9.92 7.33
C LEU A 96 -9.25 8.81 7.98
N PRO A 97 -7.99 9.05 8.37
CA PRO A 97 -7.30 8.11 9.24
C PRO A 97 -7.98 8.08 10.63
N PRO A 98 -7.77 7.03 11.45
CA PRO A 98 -8.37 6.91 12.78
C PRO A 98 -8.11 8.14 13.67
N GLY A 99 -6.96 8.79 13.55
CA GLY A 99 -6.64 10.00 14.33
C GLY A 99 -7.54 11.17 13.97
N ALA A 100 -7.98 11.30 12.72
CA ALA A 100 -8.87 12.37 12.26
C ALA A 100 -10.31 12.23 12.78
N VAL A 101 -10.65 11.07 13.33
CA VAL A 101 -11.95 10.79 13.96
C VAL A 101 -11.82 10.50 15.47
N GLY A 102 -10.68 10.81 16.08
CA GLY A 102 -10.48 10.68 17.52
C GLY A 102 -10.25 9.25 18.03
N LEU A 103 -9.89 8.31 17.15
CA LEU A 103 -9.64 6.89 17.49
C LEU A 103 -8.15 6.55 17.67
N GLY A 104 -7.28 7.56 17.75
CA GLY A 104 -5.83 7.42 17.90
C GLY A 104 -5.07 7.38 16.57
N GLN A 105 -3.75 7.58 16.62
CA GLN A 105 -2.89 7.78 15.43
C GLN A 105 -2.21 6.49 14.95
N SER A 106 -2.97 5.39 14.84
CA SER A 106 -2.40 4.06 14.53
C SER A 106 -2.15 3.83 13.04
N SER A 107 -3.00 4.40 12.16
CA SER A 107 -2.92 4.30 10.70
C SER A 107 -2.77 5.69 10.08
N GLY A 108 -2.13 5.77 8.91
CA GLY A 108 -1.83 7.04 8.25
C GLY A 108 -2.06 7.02 6.74
N LEU A 109 -2.38 8.19 6.20
CA LEU A 109 -2.62 8.42 4.78
C LEU A 109 -1.58 9.38 4.22
N GLN A 110 -1.13 9.11 3.00
CA GLN A 110 -0.23 9.99 2.26
C GLN A 110 -0.75 10.20 0.86
N ARG A 111 -0.92 11.46 0.43
CA ARG A 111 -1.19 11.78 -0.97
C ARG A 111 0.03 11.44 -1.82
N ALA A 112 -0.18 10.71 -2.91
CA ALA A 112 0.87 10.46 -3.88
C ALA A 112 0.88 11.53 -4.97
N SER A 113 2.08 11.95 -5.39
CA SER A 113 2.28 12.79 -6.57
C SER A 113 2.42 12.00 -7.87
N ARG A 114 2.58 10.68 -7.76
CA ARG A 114 2.79 9.77 -8.89
C ARG A 114 1.50 9.00 -9.24
N PRO A 115 1.32 8.58 -10.50
CA PRO A 115 0.20 7.73 -10.89
C PRO A 115 0.17 6.40 -10.15
N PHE A 116 -1.04 5.84 -9.95
CA PHE A 116 -1.29 4.59 -9.22
C PHE A 116 -0.36 3.43 -9.62
N ASP A 117 -0.21 3.16 -10.93
CA ASP A 117 0.57 2.02 -11.41
C ASP A 117 2.09 2.21 -11.20
N SER A 118 2.57 3.46 -11.09
CA SER A 118 3.99 3.77 -10.89
C SER A 118 4.44 3.68 -9.43
N ILE A 119 3.51 3.52 -8.49
CA ILE A 119 3.83 3.31 -7.08
C ILE A 119 4.03 1.81 -6.88
N THR A 120 5.29 1.37 -6.93
CA THR A 120 5.67 -0.03 -6.74
C THR A 120 6.19 -0.33 -5.34
N VAL A 121 6.47 0.70 -4.53
CA VAL A 121 6.93 0.58 -3.14
C VAL A 121 6.29 1.69 -2.30
N ALA A 122 5.75 1.34 -1.14
CA ALA A 122 5.20 2.29 -0.19
C ALA A 122 6.31 3.19 0.40
N PRO A 123 6.12 4.51 0.57
CA PRO A 123 7.11 5.37 1.22
C PRO A 123 7.38 4.96 2.68
N THR A 124 8.57 5.28 3.19
CA THR A 124 8.95 5.03 4.60
C THR A 124 8.37 6.04 5.59
N GLY A 125 7.85 7.17 5.10
CA GLY A 125 7.33 8.25 5.93
C GLY A 125 6.57 9.30 5.13
N GLY A 126 6.09 10.34 5.82
CA GLY A 126 5.24 11.39 5.24
C GLY A 126 3.75 11.10 5.29
N TYR A 127 3.34 10.09 6.06
CA TYR A 127 1.93 9.80 6.35
C TYR A 127 1.37 10.81 7.36
N ALA A 128 0.18 11.32 7.08
CA ALA A 128 -0.63 12.07 8.03
C ALA A 128 -1.51 11.09 8.81
N PHE A 129 -1.43 11.15 10.14
CA PHE A 129 -2.11 10.21 11.04
C PHE A 129 -3.38 10.77 11.67
N ASP A 130 -3.57 12.09 11.65
CA ASP A 130 -4.68 12.79 12.28
C ASP A 130 -5.36 13.83 11.40
N GLN A 131 -4.87 14.03 10.17
CA GLN A 131 -5.46 14.99 9.24
C GLN A 131 -6.32 14.28 8.20
N PRO A 132 -7.52 14.83 7.88
CA PRO A 132 -8.28 14.41 6.72
C PRO A 132 -7.48 14.57 5.43
N LEU A 133 -7.48 13.55 4.60
CA LEU A 133 -6.99 13.64 3.23
C LEU A 133 -8.18 13.98 2.32
N VAL A 134 -8.30 15.24 1.91
CA VAL A 134 -9.26 15.66 0.87
C VAL A 134 -8.96 14.87 -0.41
N VAL A 135 -9.99 14.36 -1.08
CA VAL A 135 -9.85 13.56 -2.32
C VAL A 135 -10.86 13.99 -3.39
N ASP A 136 -10.49 13.75 -4.64
CA ASP A 136 -11.31 13.89 -5.84
C ASP A 136 -11.11 12.68 -6.76
N THR A 137 -11.89 12.61 -7.84
CA THR A 137 -11.67 11.58 -8.88
C THR A 137 -10.26 11.68 -9.45
N GLY A 138 -9.52 10.57 -9.42
CA GLY A 138 -8.13 10.50 -9.87
C GLY A 138 -7.09 10.71 -8.77
N THR A 139 -7.47 11.21 -7.58
CA THR A 139 -6.56 11.28 -6.43
C THR A 139 -5.98 9.89 -6.12
N VAL A 140 -4.66 9.84 -5.94
CA VAL A 140 -3.92 8.65 -5.52
C VAL A 140 -3.40 8.85 -4.10
N ALA A 141 -3.55 7.82 -3.27
CA ALA A 141 -3.04 7.81 -1.91
C ALA A 141 -2.31 6.50 -1.59
N VAL A 142 -1.37 6.58 -0.65
CA VAL A 142 -0.73 5.43 -0.02
C VAL A 142 -1.19 5.39 1.43
N VAL A 143 -1.47 4.19 1.91
CA VAL A 143 -1.95 3.93 3.27
C VAL A 143 -0.90 3.09 3.98
N ARG A 144 -0.59 3.46 5.23
CA ARG A 144 0.10 2.60 6.20
C ARG A 144 -0.91 2.20 7.24
N SER A 145 -1.11 0.90 7.42
CA SER A 145 -2.10 0.38 8.37
C SER A 145 -1.77 0.74 9.82
N ARG A 146 -2.70 0.44 10.71
CA ARG A 146 -2.46 0.17 12.12
C ARG A 146 -1.40 -0.92 12.33
N PRO A 147 -0.72 -0.96 13.48
CA PRO A 147 0.13 -2.10 13.83
C PRO A 147 -0.68 -3.40 13.74
N THR A 148 -0.18 -4.36 12.97
CA THR A 148 -0.80 -5.68 12.79
C THR A 148 0.12 -6.77 13.31
N ASN A 149 -0.48 -7.82 13.86
CA ASN A 149 0.29 -8.98 14.30
C ASN A 149 0.48 -9.93 13.12
N CYS A 150 1.74 -10.28 12.89
CA CYS A 150 2.14 -11.26 11.91
C CYS A 150 2.57 -12.56 12.57
N LEU A 151 2.98 -13.53 11.75
CA LEU A 151 3.47 -14.82 12.25
C LEU A 151 4.56 -14.61 13.33
N PHE A 152 4.55 -15.49 14.33
CA PHE A 152 5.51 -15.48 15.44
C PHE A 152 5.46 -14.23 16.35
N GLY A 153 4.34 -13.51 16.37
CA GLY A 153 4.14 -12.39 17.31
C GLY A 153 4.88 -11.11 16.93
N VAL A 154 5.41 -11.02 15.70
CA VAL A 154 6.04 -9.81 15.20
C VAL A 154 4.95 -8.80 14.84
N THR A 155 5.03 -7.60 15.41
CA THR A 155 4.16 -6.49 15.03
C THR A 155 4.76 -5.74 13.86
N VAL A 156 4.02 -5.66 12.74
CA VAL A 156 4.43 -4.97 11.52
C VAL A 156 3.33 -4.04 11.04
N PHE A 157 3.57 -3.37 9.91
CA PHE A 157 2.57 -2.55 9.22
C PHE A 157 2.31 -3.14 7.84
N LEU A 158 1.07 -3.08 7.40
CA LEU A 158 0.67 -3.35 6.02
C LEU A 158 0.63 -2.03 5.26
N TYR A 159 0.76 -2.14 3.94
CA TYR A 159 0.73 -0.99 3.07
C TYR A 159 -0.24 -1.19 1.92
N ALA A 160 -0.87 -0.10 1.50
CA ALA A 160 -1.73 -0.10 0.34
C ALA A 160 -1.49 1.12 -0.52
N LYS A 161 -1.84 1.01 -1.80
CA LYS A 161 -2.10 2.16 -2.65
C LYS A 161 -3.54 2.13 -3.10
N LEU A 162 -4.15 3.31 -3.23
CA LEU A 162 -5.48 3.47 -3.79
C LEU A 162 -5.54 4.62 -4.78
N ARG A 163 -6.48 4.53 -5.73
CA ARG A 163 -6.85 5.60 -6.65
C ARG A 163 -8.36 5.75 -6.66
N VAL A 164 -8.84 6.95 -6.42
CA VAL A 164 -10.27 7.26 -6.52
C VAL A 164 -10.70 7.18 -7.99
N VAL A 165 -11.74 6.39 -8.25
CA VAL A 165 -12.33 6.19 -9.58
C VAL A 165 -13.54 7.10 -9.77
N ALA A 166 -14.41 7.18 -8.77
CA ALA A 166 -15.61 7.99 -8.83
C ALA A 166 -16.03 8.45 -7.42
N ILE A 167 -16.76 9.56 -7.39
CA ILE A 167 -17.41 10.08 -6.19
C ILE A 167 -18.85 10.42 -6.57
N ASP A 168 -19.79 9.74 -5.96
CA ASP A 168 -21.22 10.04 -6.07
C ASP A 168 -21.63 10.89 -4.87
N THR A 169 -21.87 12.18 -5.10
CA THR A 169 -22.26 13.12 -4.05
C THR A 169 -23.72 12.94 -3.61
N THR A 170 -24.56 12.34 -4.45
CA THR A 170 -25.97 12.08 -4.15
C THR A 170 -26.10 10.84 -3.28
N ALA A 171 -25.48 9.74 -3.69
CA ALA A 171 -25.40 8.51 -2.89
C ALA A 171 -24.40 8.62 -1.73
N ARG A 172 -23.60 9.71 -1.69
CA ARG A 172 -22.51 9.94 -0.73
C ARG A 172 -21.56 8.74 -0.66
N ARG A 173 -21.12 8.29 -1.83
CA ARG A 173 -20.30 7.09 -2.03
C ARG A 173 -18.98 7.45 -2.73
N ILE A 174 -17.91 6.78 -2.35
CA ILE A 174 -16.62 6.79 -3.06
C ILE A 174 -16.35 5.42 -3.64
N ASP A 175 -15.91 5.37 -4.89
CA ASP A 175 -15.46 4.16 -5.57
C ASP A 175 -13.96 4.30 -5.87
N PHE A 176 -13.14 3.30 -5.53
CA PHE A 176 -11.69 3.36 -5.70
C PHE A 176 -11.03 2.04 -6.11
N ARG A 177 -9.98 2.20 -6.92
CA ARG A 177 -8.86 1.30 -7.20
C ARG A 177 -8.10 1.00 -5.91
N ILE A 178 -7.88 -0.23 -5.41
CA ILE A 178 -6.94 -0.46 -4.29
C ILE A 178 -6.11 -1.73 -4.47
N LEU A 179 -4.85 -1.68 -4.07
CA LEU A 179 -3.97 -2.84 -3.90
C LEU A 179 -3.40 -2.76 -2.49
N VAL A 180 -3.51 -3.86 -1.75
CA VAL A 180 -3.00 -3.99 -0.39
C VAL A 180 -1.98 -5.11 -0.35
N ASP A 181 -0.80 -4.84 0.18
CA ASP A 181 0.17 -5.88 0.52
C ASP A 181 -0.19 -6.50 1.88
N GLN A 182 -0.57 -7.78 1.85
CA GLN A 182 -0.91 -8.58 3.03
C GLN A 182 0.29 -9.36 3.58
N ASN A 183 1.44 -9.28 2.90
CA ASN A 183 2.63 -9.98 3.34
C ASN A 183 3.28 -9.19 4.47
N CYS A 184 3.73 -9.93 5.48
CA CYS A 184 4.18 -9.39 6.75
C CYS A 184 5.34 -8.39 6.59
N GLY A 185 5.03 -7.10 6.74
CA GLY A 185 6.01 -6.01 6.74
C GLY A 185 6.54 -5.60 5.37
N TYR A 186 6.07 -6.24 4.30
CA TYR A 186 6.46 -5.89 2.93
C TYR A 186 5.84 -4.54 2.53
N ARG A 187 6.56 -3.82 1.68
CA ARG A 187 6.16 -2.50 1.16
C ARG A 187 5.88 -2.54 -0.34
N GLY A 188 6.05 -3.68 -0.99
CA GLY A 188 5.83 -3.89 -2.41
C GLY A 188 4.38 -3.62 -2.79
N LEU A 189 4.17 -2.67 -3.69
CA LEU A 189 2.84 -2.28 -4.19
C LEU A 189 2.70 -2.52 -5.70
N ALA A 190 3.52 -3.39 -6.28
CA ALA A 190 3.30 -3.93 -7.62
C ALA A 190 2.39 -5.18 -7.55
N PRO A 191 1.58 -5.47 -8.59
CA PRO A 191 0.84 -6.73 -8.66
C PRO A 191 1.75 -7.96 -8.63
N GLY A 192 1.25 -9.08 -8.09
CA GLY A 192 1.98 -10.33 -7.89
C GLY A 192 2.65 -10.43 -6.52
N ILE A 193 3.52 -11.43 -6.34
CA ILE A 193 4.25 -11.64 -5.08
C ILE A 193 5.25 -10.48 -4.86
N PRO A 194 5.18 -9.76 -3.72
CA PRO A 194 6.10 -8.66 -3.44
C PRO A 194 7.51 -9.16 -3.13
N THR A 195 8.49 -8.31 -3.45
CA THR A 195 9.92 -8.58 -3.23
C THR A 195 10.59 -7.52 -2.33
N GLN A 196 9.81 -6.53 -1.86
CA GLN A 196 10.27 -5.33 -1.13
C GLN A 196 9.30 -4.97 -0.02
#